data_AF-A0A846C122-F1
#
_entry.id   AF-A0A846C122-F1
#
_cell.length_a   1.000
_cell.length_b   1.000
_cell.length_c   1.000
_cell.angle_alpha   90.00
_cell.angle_beta   90.00
_cell.angle_gamma   90.00
#
_symmetry.space_group_name_H-M   'P 1'
#
loop_
_entity.id
_entity.type
_entity.pdbx_description
1 polymer ?
#
loop_
_entity_poly.entity_id
_entity_poly.type
_entity_poly.pdbx_seq_one_letter_code
_entity_poly.pdbx_strand_id
1 'polypeptide(L)'
;MTEQQLAEIRQRQRRDKSMNELEIEEVRRCLDARWDLASALKTRELLEKSINQELTFEEYLEYDDGTDYFYELLSGELVRLPPDSGTGGWIASWLMMELSKFTNKRLVFPSRSCEIQVPGNPQNRYPRLIVLKPEHLELLKER
;
A
#
# COMPACT_ATOMS: atom_id res chain seq x y z
N MET A 1 -33.70 -31.54 -2.84
CA MET A 1 -33.33 -30.42 -1.94
C MET A 1 -34.62 -29.82 -1.44
N THR A 2 -34.84 -29.78 -0.13
CA THR A 2 -36.12 -29.34 0.47
C THR A 2 -36.21 -27.82 0.54
N GLU A 3 -37.43 -27.25 0.64
CA GLU A 3 -37.62 -25.80 0.76
C GLU A 3 -36.89 -25.20 1.98
N GLN A 4 -36.77 -25.96 3.06
CA GLN A 4 -35.99 -25.58 4.24
C GLN A 4 -34.50 -25.40 3.90
N GLN A 5 -33.91 -26.30 3.12
CA GLN A 5 -32.51 -26.19 2.69
C GLN A 5 -32.29 -24.98 1.78
N LEU A 6 -33.25 -24.65 0.91
CA LEU A 6 -33.21 -23.45 0.06
C LEU A 6 -33.34 -22.15 0.88
N ALA A 7 -34.15 -22.15 1.94
CA ALA A 7 -34.31 -21.01 2.85
C ALA A 7 -33.03 -20.73 3.65
N GLU A 8 -32.36 -21.77 4.14
CA GLU A 8 -31.08 -21.65 4.86
C GLU A 8 -29.96 -21.10 3.96
N ILE A 9 -29.85 -21.58 2.71
CA ILE A 9 -28.88 -21.08 1.74
C ILE A 9 -29.12 -19.58 1.46
N ARG A 10 -30.38 -19.17 1.27
CA ARG A 10 -30.73 -17.76 1.05
C ARG A 10 -30.43 -16.89 2.28
N GLN A 11 -30.69 -17.38 3.49
CA GLN A 11 -30.32 -16.66 4.72
C GLN A 11 -28.82 -16.55 4.91
N ARG A 12 -28.05 -17.58 4.54
CA ARG A 12 -26.59 -17.56 4.59
C ARG A 12 -26.02 -16.57 3.58
N GLN A 13 -26.49 -16.60 2.34
CA GLN A 13 -26.11 -15.63 1.29
C GLN A 13 -26.47 -14.18 1.67
N ARG A 14 -27.62 -13.94 2.34
CA ARG A 14 -27.98 -12.62 2.85
C ARG A 14 -27.05 -12.15 3.97
N ARG A 15 -26.66 -13.05 4.89
CA ARG A 15 -25.69 -12.74 5.96
C ARG A 15 -24.29 -12.44 5.42
N ASP A 16 -23.81 -13.24 4.46
CA ASP A 16 -22.52 -13.01 3.81
C ASP A 16 -22.53 -11.70 3.01
N LYS A 17 -23.65 -11.38 2.34
CA LYS A 17 -23.81 -10.09 1.64
C LYS A 17 -23.81 -8.89 2.59
N SER A 18 -24.46 -8.99 3.75
CA SER A 18 -24.43 -7.93 4.77
C SER A 18 -23.06 -7.77 5.43
N MET A 19 -22.30 -8.86 5.56
CA MET A 19 -20.94 -8.83 6.11
C MET A 19 -19.99 -8.11 5.13
N ASN A 20 -20.11 -8.38 3.83
CA ASN A 20 -19.38 -7.63 2.79
C ASN A 20 -19.75 -6.14 2.77
N GLU A 21 -21.03 -5.78 2.98
CA GLU A 21 -21.45 -4.37 3.02
C GLU A 21 -20.88 -3.63 4.24
N LEU A 22 -20.79 -4.27 5.40
CA LEU A 22 -20.16 -3.71 6.60
C LEU A 22 -18.65 -3.54 6.43
N GLU A 23 -17.97 -4.50 5.78
CA GLU A 23 -16.54 -4.39 5.45
C GLU A 23 -16.28 -3.24 4.46
N ILE A 24 -17.14 -3.09 3.44
CA ILE A 24 -17.06 -1.99 2.47
C ILE A 24 -17.28 -0.63 3.16
N GLU A 25 -18.24 -0.54 4.08
CA GLU A 25 -18.52 0.69 4.80
C GLU A 25 -17.39 1.04 5.78
N GLU A 26 -16.74 0.06 6.41
CA GLU A 26 -15.55 0.29 7.24
C GLU A 26 -14.34 0.71 6.39
N VAL A 27 -14.18 0.16 5.19
CA VAL A 27 -13.15 0.61 4.23
C VAL A 27 -13.42 2.05 3.80
N ARG A 28 -14.68 2.42 3.49
CA ARG A 28 -15.06 3.80 3.17
C ARG A 28 -14.81 4.73 4.35
N ARG A 29 -15.25 4.36 5.55
CA ARG A 29 -14.98 5.11 6.78
C ARG A 29 -13.49 5.32 7.00
N CYS A 30 -12.67 4.30 6.72
CA CYS A 30 -11.22 4.38 6.83
C CYS A 30 -10.56 5.20 5.72
N LEU A 31 -11.13 5.27 4.52
CA LEU A 31 -10.68 6.15 3.43
C LEU A 31 -11.03 7.61 3.74
N ASP A 32 -12.25 7.86 4.21
CA ASP A 32 -12.76 9.19 4.56
C ASP A 32 -12.09 9.75 5.83
N ALA A 33 -11.75 8.89 6.81
CA ALA A 33 -11.06 9.28 8.03
C ALA A 33 -9.55 9.52 7.84
N ARG A 34 -8.95 9.15 6.69
CA ARG A 34 -7.49 9.10 6.53
C ARG A 34 -6.85 10.28 5.85
N TRP A 35 -7.59 11.10 5.12
CA TRP A 35 -7.03 12.34 4.59
C TRP A 35 -7.18 13.48 5.61
N ASP A 36 -6.79 13.21 6.86
CA ASP A 36 -6.74 14.21 7.91
C ASP A 36 -5.63 15.22 7.56
N LEU A 37 -5.99 16.51 7.57
CA LEU A 37 -5.08 17.63 7.43
C LEU A 37 -3.88 17.50 8.39
N ALA A 38 -4.07 16.92 9.57
CA ALA A 38 -3.00 16.67 10.54
C ALA A 38 -1.98 15.62 10.07
N SER A 39 -2.41 14.62 9.29
CA SER A 39 -1.47 13.67 8.67
C SER A 39 -0.67 14.35 7.56
N ALA A 40 -1.30 15.20 6.74
CA ALA A 40 -0.60 16.02 5.74
C ALA A 40 0.35 17.04 6.37
N LEU A 41 -0.02 17.65 7.52
CA LEU A 41 0.81 18.58 8.27
C LEU A 41 1.95 17.89 9.02
N LYS A 42 1.75 16.66 9.51
CA LYS A 42 2.83 15.86 10.12
C LYS A 42 3.80 15.32 9.08
N THR A 43 3.32 14.99 7.89
CA THR A 43 4.19 14.77 6.72
C THR A 43 4.97 16.03 6.39
N ARG A 44 4.36 17.22 6.47
CA ARG A 44 5.03 18.53 6.28
C ARG A 44 6.10 18.85 7.35
N GLU A 45 5.86 18.50 8.62
CA GLU A 45 6.83 18.66 9.70
C GLU A 45 7.98 17.63 9.61
N LEU A 46 7.71 16.42 9.12
CA LEU A 46 8.74 15.42 8.81
C LEU A 46 9.54 15.78 7.54
N LEU A 47 8.90 16.44 6.57
CA LEU A 47 9.54 17.03 5.39
C LEU A 47 10.55 18.14 5.77
N GLU A 48 10.31 18.87 6.86
CA GLU A 48 11.22 19.92 7.35
C GLU A 48 12.48 19.36 8.03
N LYS A 49 12.53 18.05 8.30
CA LYS A 49 13.74 17.36 8.78
C LYS A 49 14.54 16.84 7.59
N SER A 50 14.89 17.73 6.66
CA SER A 50 15.74 17.41 5.52
C SER A 50 17.16 17.05 6.01
N ILE A 51 17.70 15.97 5.47
CA ILE A 51 19.14 15.75 5.49
C ILE A 51 19.68 16.68 4.38
N ASN A 52 20.53 17.65 4.74
CA ASN A 52 21.04 18.72 3.86
C ASN A 52 22.03 18.19 2.77
N GLN A 53 21.61 17.24 1.95
CA GLN A 53 22.37 16.74 0.82
C GLN A 53 21.45 16.63 -0.41
N GLU A 54 21.79 17.36 -1.47
CA GLU A 54 21.20 17.17 -2.79
C GLU A 54 21.85 15.93 -3.42
N LEU A 55 21.09 14.85 -3.55
CA LEU A 55 21.50 13.59 -4.16
C LEU A 55 20.92 13.45 -5.56
N THR A 56 21.70 12.87 -6.46
CA THR A 56 21.19 12.25 -7.68
C THR A 56 20.42 10.97 -7.36
N PHE A 57 19.65 10.45 -8.31
CA PHE A 57 18.92 9.21 -8.10
C PHE A 57 19.86 8.01 -7.93
N GLU A 58 20.97 8.00 -8.67
CA GLU A 58 22.01 6.99 -8.58
C GLU A 58 22.70 6.99 -7.21
N GLU A 59 23.03 8.17 -6.67
CA GLU A 59 23.58 8.29 -5.30
C GLU A 59 22.57 7.87 -4.24
N TYR A 60 21.29 8.14 -4.47
CA TYR A 60 20.21 7.67 -3.60
C TYR A 60 20.11 6.14 -3.56
N LEU A 61 20.27 5.45 -4.70
CA LEU A 61 20.21 3.97 -4.73
C LEU A 61 21.32 3.30 -3.90
N GLU A 62 22.45 3.99 -3.72
CA GLU A 62 23.58 3.53 -2.91
C GLU A 62 23.55 4.09 -1.47
N TYR A 63 22.54 4.90 -1.12
CA TYR A 63 22.43 5.51 0.19
C TYR A 63 22.04 4.48 1.26
N ASP A 64 22.86 4.39 2.30
CA ASP A 64 22.60 3.60 3.51
C ASP A 64 23.10 4.39 4.74
N ASP A 65 22.18 4.72 5.66
CA ASP A 65 22.50 5.40 6.92
C ASP A 65 22.60 4.44 8.11
N GLY A 66 22.60 3.12 7.85
CA GLY A 66 22.62 2.06 8.84
C GLY A 66 21.30 1.89 9.59
N THR A 67 20.20 2.46 9.08
CA THR A 67 18.87 2.37 9.68
C THR A 67 17.88 1.63 8.78
N ASP A 68 16.79 1.14 9.37
CA ASP A 68 15.67 0.54 8.63
C ASP A 68 14.63 1.59 8.17
N TYR A 69 15.05 2.85 7.97
CA TYR A 69 14.14 3.91 7.53
C TYR A 69 13.94 3.91 6.02
N PHE A 70 12.73 4.24 5.61
CA PHE A 70 12.39 4.44 4.20
C PHE A 70 12.48 5.93 3.86
N TYR A 71 13.00 6.24 2.68
CA TYR A 71 13.23 7.62 2.24
C TYR A 71 12.67 7.86 0.84
N GLU A 72 11.95 8.95 0.64
CA GLU A 72 11.59 9.43 -0.70
C GLU A 72 12.55 10.55 -1.11
N LEU A 73 13.08 10.47 -2.32
CA LEU A 73 13.95 11.47 -2.93
C LEU A 73 13.08 12.57 -3.57
N LEU A 74 12.91 13.69 -2.87
CA LEU A 74 12.21 14.87 -3.36
C LEU A 74 13.19 15.92 -3.87
N SER A 75 13.25 16.15 -5.18
CA SER A 75 14.10 17.20 -5.77
C SER A 75 15.57 17.13 -5.34
N GLY A 76 16.07 15.92 -5.06
CA GLY A 76 17.42 15.69 -4.56
C GLY A 76 17.52 15.57 -3.03
N GLU A 77 16.48 15.90 -2.28
CA GLU A 77 16.49 15.79 -0.82
C GLU A 77 15.88 14.46 -0.35
N LEU A 78 16.51 13.84 0.66
CA LEU A 78 15.95 12.65 1.31
C LEU A 78 14.91 13.03 2.36
N VAL A 79 13.69 12.59 2.12
CA VAL A 79 12.57 12.77 3.03
C VAL A 79 12.22 11.44 3.64
N ARG A 80 12.41 11.33 4.95
CA ARG A 80 12.06 10.12 5.68
C ARG A 80 10.54 9.91 5.70
N LEU A 81 10.10 8.72 5.31
CA LEU A 81 8.72 8.32 5.44
C LEU A 81 8.34 8.08 6.91
N PRO A 82 7.13 8.50 7.32
CA PRO A 82 6.64 8.19 8.66
C PRO A 82 6.52 6.67 8.84
N PRO A 83 6.66 6.18 10.09
CA PRO A 83 6.35 4.80 10.41
C PRO A 83 4.95 4.42 9.93
N ASP A 84 4.81 3.18 9.48
CA ASP A 84 3.55 2.73 8.91
C ASP A 84 2.41 2.75 9.96
N SER A 85 1.23 3.24 9.56
CA SER A 85 0.02 3.14 10.37
C SER A 85 -0.58 1.74 10.25
N GLY A 86 -0.95 1.14 11.39
CA GLY A 86 -1.53 -0.21 11.43
C GLY A 86 -2.78 -0.35 10.54
N THR A 87 -3.61 0.70 10.49
CA THR A 87 -4.81 0.70 9.63
C THR A 87 -4.43 0.54 8.17
N GLY A 88 -3.36 1.18 7.69
CA GLY A 88 -3.02 1.14 6.27
C GLY A 88 -2.36 -0.16 5.84
N GLY A 89 -1.63 -0.80 6.74
CA GLY A 89 -1.24 -2.20 6.57
C GLY A 89 -2.47 -3.13 6.49
N TRP A 90 -3.51 -2.89 7.29
CA TRP A 90 -4.74 -3.67 7.25
C TRP A 90 -5.49 -3.53 5.91
N ILE A 91 -5.72 -2.31 5.43
CA ILE A 91 -6.38 -2.08 4.12
C ILE A 91 -5.60 -2.75 2.99
N ALA A 92 -4.27 -2.60 2.97
CA ALA A 92 -3.44 -3.20 1.93
C ALA A 92 -3.52 -4.74 1.97
N SER A 93 -3.53 -5.33 3.17
CA SER A 93 -3.67 -6.77 3.36
C SER A 93 -5.03 -7.28 2.91
N TRP A 94 -6.11 -6.56 3.24
CA TRP A 94 -7.46 -6.89 2.81
C TRP A 94 -7.59 -6.81 1.28
N LEU A 95 -7.13 -5.73 0.66
CA LEU A 95 -7.11 -5.58 -0.80
C LEU A 95 -6.28 -6.67 -1.48
N MET A 96 -5.13 -7.04 -0.91
CA MET A 96 -4.31 -8.14 -1.41
C MET A 96 -5.10 -9.45 -1.44
N MET A 97 -5.81 -9.77 -0.36
CA MET A 97 -6.64 -10.98 -0.25
C MET A 97 -7.79 -10.97 -1.26
N GLU A 98 -8.48 -9.84 -1.42
CA GLU A 98 -9.59 -9.72 -2.37
C GLU A 98 -9.13 -9.81 -3.83
N LEU A 99 -8.09 -9.07 -4.21
CA LEU A 99 -7.57 -9.11 -5.59
C LEU A 99 -7.00 -10.48 -5.94
N SER A 100 -6.39 -11.17 -4.97
CA SER A 100 -5.88 -12.54 -5.12
C SER A 100 -6.96 -13.58 -5.44
N LYS A 101 -8.26 -13.26 -5.29
CA LYS A 101 -9.36 -14.13 -5.73
C LYS A 101 -9.58 -14.06 -7.24
N PHE A 102 -9.19 -12.96 -7.88
CA PHE A 102 -9.49 -12.67 -9.28
C PHE A 102 -8.27 -12.75 -10.21
N THR A 103 -7.06 -12.81 -9.65
CA THR A 103 -5.82 -12.89 -10.42
C THR A 103 -4.86 -13.92 -9.84
N ASN A 104 -3.79 -14.23 -10.58
CA ASN A 104 -2.71 -15.07 -10.08
C ASN A 104 -2.09 -14.41 -8.84
N LYS A 105 -2.06 -15.13 -7.71
CA LYS A 105 -1.51 -14.64 -6.43
C LYS A 105 -0.05 -14.22 -6.53
N ARG A 106 0.69 -14.78 -7.50
CA ARG A 106 2.07 -14.36 -7.83
C ARG A 106 2.15 -12.97 -8.46
N LEU A 107 1.04 -12.28 -8.70
CA LEU A 107 1.02 -10.93 -9.27
C LEU A 107 0.63 -9.87 -8.25
N VAL A 108 0.22 -10.25 -7.03
CA VAL A 108 -0.26 -9.34 -6.00
C VAL A 108 0.70 -9.41 -4.83
N PHE A 109 1.48 -8.35 -4.62
CA PHE A 109 2.57 -8.35 -3.64
C PHE A 109 2.41 -7.26 -2.58
N PRO A 110 2.72 -7.58 -1.30
CA PRO A 110 2.88 -6.56 -0.28
C PRO A 110 4.12 -5.73 -0.61
N SER A 111 3.97 -4.42 -0.58
CA SER A 111 4.91 -3.52 -1.25
C SER A 111 6.04 -3.00 -0.36
N ARG A 112 6.11 -3.39 0.92
CA ARG A 112 7.15 -2.89 1.85
C ARG A 112 8.57 -3.35 1.52
N SER A 113 8.73 -4.24 0.56
CA SER A 113 10.03 -4.70 0.05
C SER A 113 10.26 -4.30 -1.41
N CYS A 114 9.35 -3.53 -2.00
CA CYS A 114 9.45 -3.10 -3.39
C CYS A 114 9.39 -1.59 -3.47
N GLU A 115 10.50 -1.04 -3.93
CA GLU A 115 10.65 0.35 -4.27
C GLU A 115 10.53 0.50 -5.78
N ILE A 116 9.86 1.57 -6.22
CA ILE A 116 9.71 1.88 -7.64
C ILE A 116 10.23 3.28 -7.94
N GLN A 117 10.97 3.42 -9.03
CA GLN A 117 11.25 4.72 -9.63
C GLN A 117 10.00 5.20 -10.37
N VAL A 118 9.65 6.47 -10.21
CA VAL A 118 8.51 7.10 -10.89
C VAL A 118 8.95 8.36 -11.62
N PRO A 119 8.38 8.66 -12.80
CA PRO A 119 8.58 9.95 -13.42
C PRO A 119 7.88 11.02 -12.59
N GLY A 120 8.64 11.91 -11.96
CA GLY A 120 8.10 13.03 -11.19
C GLY A 120 8.87 13.29 -9.89
N ASN A 121 8.16 13.90 -8.94
CA ASN A 121 8.69 14.25 -7.64
C ASN A 121 7.71 13.80 -6.54
N PRO A 122 8.13 13.02 -5.52
CA PRO A 122 9.43 12.34 -5.41
C PRO A 122 9.78 11.42 -6.59
N GLN A 123 11.06 11.08 -6.74
CA GLN A 123 11.58 10.23 -7.83
C GLN A 123 11.41 8.73 -7.57
N ASN A 124 11.22 8.33 -6.31
CA ASN A 124 10.85 6.98 -5.91
C ASN A 124 9.55 6.96 -5.11
N ARG A 125 8.94 5.78 -5.00
CA ARG A 125 7.82 5.49 -4.12
C ARG A 125 7.98 4.13 -3.47
N TYR A 126 7.40 4.01 -2.28
CA TYR A 126 7.09 2.75 -1.63
C TYR A 126 5.58 2.56 -1.64
N PRO A 127 5.02 1.86 -2.65
CA PRO A 127 3.60 1.56 -2.65
C PRO A 127 3.23 0.73 -1.40
N ARG A 128 1.93 0.52 -1.19
CA ARG A 128 1.44 -0.36 -0.11
C ARG A 128 1.04 -1.74 -0.62
N LEU A 129 0.63 -1.78 -1.88
CA LEU A 129 0.20 -2.97 -2.60
C LEU A 129 0.61 -2.79 -4.07
N ILE A 130 1.19 -3.82 -4.65
CA ILE A 130 1.55 -3.83 -6.07
C ILE A 130 0.75 -4.94 -6.75
N VAL A 131 0.17 -4.60 -7.90
CA VAL A 131 -0.47 -5.55 -8.80
C VAL A 131 0.27 -5.51 -10.13
N LEU A 132 0.96 -6.61 -10.44
CA LEU A 132 1.77 -6.73 -11.64
C LEU A 132 1.00 -7.39 -12.78
N LYS A 133 1.48 -7.16 -13.99
CA LYS A 133 1.15 -7.99 -15.14
C LYS A 133 2.14 -9.17 -15.22
N PRO A 134 1.78 -10.30 -15.85
CA PRO A 134 2.66 -11.44 -15.98
C PRO A 134 4.05 -11.10 -16.54
N GLU A 135 4.13 -10.19 -17.52
CA GLU A 135 5.39 -9.75 -18.13
C GLU A 135 6.35 -9.05 -17.15
N HIS A 136 5.86 -8.48 -16.05
CA HIS A 136 6.70 -7.81 -15.05
C HIS A 136 7.38 -8.80 -14.08
N LEU A 137 6.99 -10.08 -14.08
CA LEU A 137 7.57 -11.07 -13.17
C LEU A 137 9.05 -11.34 -13.45
N GLU A 138 9.47 -11.19 -14.70
CA GLU A 138 10.87 -11.36 -15.07
C GLU A 138 11.74 -10.27 -14.42
N LEU A 139 11.21 -9.06 -14.24
CA LEU A 139 11.91 -7.94 -13.57
C LEU A 139 12.12 -8.18 -12.07
N LEU A 140 11.42 -9.16 -11.47
CA LEU A 140 11.56 -9.51 -10.06
C LEU A 140 12.58 -10.64 -9.82
N LYS A 141 13.09 -11.29 -10.87
CA LYS A 141 13.99 -12.44 -10.72
C LYS A 141 15.43 -12.06 -10.43
N GLU A 142 15.79 -10.80 -10.66
CA GLU A 142 17.15 -10.30 -10.49
C GLU A 142 17.20 -9.31 -9.33
N ARG A 143 17.86 -9.73 -8.25
CA ARG A 143 18.60 -8.90 -7.31
C ARG A 143 19.83 -9.69 -6.86
#